data_AF-A0A6J7NNS6-F1
#
_entry.id   AF-A0A6J7NNS6-F1
#
_cell.length_a   1.000
_cell.length_b   1.000
_cell.length_c   1.000
_cell.angle_alpha   90.00
_cell.angle_beta   90.00
_cell.angle_gamma   90.00
#
_symmetry.space_group_name_H-M   'P 1'
#
loop_
_entity.id
_entity.type
_entity.pdbx_description
1 polymer ?
#
loop_
_entity_poly.entity_id
_entity_poly.type
_entity_poly.pdbx_seq_one_letter_code
_entity_poly.pdbx_strand_id
1 'polypeptide(L)'
;MGVNAVHGAAEVLGRLRDYVPARPVVDELEYREGLNAVGIRGGIAGNVIPDECTVTVNYRFAPDKTVIEAIEHVREVFDGYEVKVVDEAPAARPGLDRPAARDFVAAVGSTPRPKFGWTDVARFAALGVPALNFGPGDPSLAHAANEQVPIAQLRSCLAQLERWLTGQ
;
A
#
# COMPACT_ATOMS: atom_id res chain seq x y z
N MET A 1 -5.57 26.18 33.06
CA MET A 1 -5.70 26.49 31.62
C MET A 1 -5.56 25.18 30.86
N GLY A 2 -6.34 24.97 29.79
CA GLY A 2 -6.28 23.74 28.99
C GLY A 2 -5.03 23.68 28.11
N VAL A 3 -4.57 22.46 27.78
CA VAL A 3 -3.52 22.21 26.78
C VAL A 3 -4.22 22.05 25.42
N ASN A 4 -3.76 22.77 24.41
CA ASN A 4 -4.40 22.74 23.09
C ASN A 4 -3.98 21.49 22.31
N ALA A 5 -4.88 20.53 22.12
CA ALA A 5 -4.60 19.29 21.43
C ALA A 5 -4.27 19.46 19.94
N VAL A 6 -4.84 20.48 19.28
CA VAL A 6 -4.50 20.80 17.87
C VAL A 6 -3.06 21.27 17.76
N HIS A 7 -2.57 22.04 18.75
CA HIS A 7 -1.15 22.39 18.79
C HIS A 7 -0.28 21.15 19.07
N GLY A 8 -0.75 20.24 19.92
CA GLY A 8 -0.06 18.97 20.19
C GLY A 8 0.11 18.08 18.94
N ALA A 9 -0.80 18.16 17.97
CA ALA A 9 -0.68 17.43 16.70
C ALA A 9 0.53 17.86 15.85
N ALA A 10 1.15 19.02 16.14
CA ALA A 10 2.34 19.49 15.42
C ALA A 10 3.50 18.49 15.51
N GLU A 11 3.66 17.79 16.64
CA GLU A 11 4.68 16.77 16.81
C GLU A 11 4.37 15.53 15.94
N VAL A 12 3.13 15.02 15.96
CA VAL A 12 2.69 13.89 15.12
C VAL A 12 2.94 14.17 13.64
N LEU A 13 2.55 15.36 13.17
CA LEU A 13 2.79 15.78 11.79
C LEU A 13 4.28 15.98 11.49
N GLY A 14 5.07 16.41 12.48
CA GLY A 14 6.53 16.47 12.40
C GLY A 14 7.15 15.10 12.17
N ARG A 15 6.77 14.10 12.99
CA ARG A 15 7.24 12.71 12.84
C ARG A 15 6.92 12.17 11.45
N LEU A 16 5.71 12.43 10.93
CA LEU A 16 5.29 12.01 9.60
C LEU A 16 6.06 12.71 8.46
N ARG A 17 6.27 14.03 8.57
CA ARG A 17 7.02 14.81 7.58
C ARG A 17 8.48 14.34 7.49
N ASP A 18 9.08 14.04 8.63
CA ASP A 18 10.49 13.68 8.74
C ASP A 18 10.71 12.16 8.61
N TYR A 19 9.63 11.37 8.51
CA TYR A 19 9.68 9.92 8.33
C TYR A 19 10.34 9.55 7.01
N VAL A 20 11.37 8.70 7.07
CA VAL A 20 12.05 8.15 5.90
C VAL A 20 11.54 6.73 5.64
N PRO A 21 10.72 6.51 4.58
CA PRO A 21 10.17 5.19 4.33
C PRO A 21 11.23 4.18 3.92
N ALA A 22 11.10 2.96 4.43
CA ALA A 22 11.96 1.85 4.05
C ALA A 22 11.79 1.48 2.56
N ARG A 23 12.87 0.94 1.98
CA ARG A 23 12.91 0.43 0.61
C ARG A 23 13.41 -1.03 0.55
N PRO A 24 12.67 -1.98 1.12
CA PRO A 24 13.10 -3.37 1.14
C PRO A 24 13.01 -4.01 -0.25
N VAL A 25 13.92 -4.93 -0.52
CA VAL A 25 13.89 -5.78 -1.70
C VAL A 25 13.24 -7.11 -1.33
N VAL A 26 12.13 -7.46 -1.99
CA VAL A 26 11.42 -8.73 -1.81
C VAL A 26 11.29 -9.41 -3.16
N ASP A 27 11.81 -10.64 -3.26
CA ASP A 27 11.79 -11.44 -4.48
C ASP A 27 12.29 -10.65 -5.72
N GLU A 28 13.45 -9.99 -5.56
CA GLU A 28 14.12 -9.13 -6.57
C GLU A 28 13.40 -7.82 -6.93
N LEU A 29 12.27 -7.52 -6.30
CA LEU A 29 11.53 -6.28 -6.49
C LEU A 29 11.79 -5.31 -5.35
N GLU A 30 12.25 -4.09 -5.65
CA GLU A 30 12.36 -3.01 -4.66
C GLU A 30 10.98 -2.42 -4.37
N TYR A 31 10.49 -2.60 -3.14
CA TYR A 31 9.28 -1.96 -2.66
C TYR A 31 9.62 -0.63 -2.00
N ARG A 32 8.64 0.28 -1.96
CA ARG A 32 8.75 1.54 -1.23
C ARG A 32 7.55 1.65 -0.30
N GLU A 33 7.83 1.73 0.99
CA GLU A 33 6.80 1.94 2.00
C GLU A 33 6.29 3.39 1.99
N GLY A 34 5.22 3.65 2.72
CA GLY A 34 4.73 5.00 2.94
C GLY A 34 3.92 5.11 4.21
N LEU A 35 4.20 6.13 5.03
CA LEU A 35 3.46 6.44 6.25
C LEU A 35 3.01 7.90 6.16
N ASN A 36 1.71 8.12 5.98
CA ASN A 36 1.19 9.45 5.63
C ASN A 36 -0.04 9.82 6.47
N ALA A 37 -0.15 11.08 6.89
CA ALA A 37 -1.42 11.62 7.35
C ALA A 37 -2.39 11.71 6.16
N VAL A 38 -3.55 11.10 6.30
CA VAL A 38 -4.64 11.12 5.31
C VAL A 38 -5.90 11.82 5.84
N GLY A 39 -5.88 12.24 7.10
CA GLY A 39 -6.92 13.04 7.72
C GLY A 39 -6.45 13.66 9.03
N ILE A 40 -7.01 14.81 9.39
CA ILE A 40 -6.80 15.44 10.69
C ILE A 40 -8.11 16.11 11.13
N ARG A 41 -8.50 15.91 12.39
CA ARG A 41 -9.70 16.50 12.98
C ARG A 41 -9.39 17.00 14.38
N GLY A 42 -9.77 18.24 14.67
CA GLY A 42 -9.68 18.85 15.98
C GLY A 42 -10.48 20.15 16.00
N GLY A 43 -10.69 20.71 17.20
CA GLY A 43 -11.54 21.88 17.39
C GLY A 43 -12.97 21.51 17.81
N ILE A 44 -13.54 22.35 18.68
CA ILE A 44 -14.90 22.16 19.23
C ILE A 44 -15.75 23.41 18.93
N ALA A 45 -15.27 24.59 19.30
CA ALA A 45 -15.94 25.88 19.06
C ALA A 45 -14.89 27.00 18.88
N GLY A 46 -15.28 28.12 18.27
CA GLY A 46 -14.37 29.23 17.92
C GLY A 46 -13.70 29.95 19.11
N ASN A 47 -14.14 29.67 20.33
CA ASN A 47 -13.63 30.27 21.57
C ASN A 47 -13.23 29.21 22.63
N VAL A 48 -13.14 27.94 22.25
CA VAL A 48 -12.79 26.84 23.16
C VAL A 48 -11.47 26.23 22.74
N ILE A 49 -10.54 26.08 23.68
CA ILE A 49 -9.29 25.35 23.46
C ILE A 49 -9.64 23.86 23.35
N PRO A 50 -9.37 23.20 22.21
CA PRO A 50 -9.71 21.79 22.04
C PRO A 50 -8.81 20.91 22.91
N ASP A 51 -9.42 19.91 23.52
CA ASP A 51 -8.80 18.87 24.34
C ASP A 51 -8.48 17.58 23.56
N GLU A 52 -9.06 17.40 22.37
CA GLU A 52 -8.79 16.27 21.47
C GLU A 52 -8.38 16.74 20.05
N CYS A 53 -7.43 16.02 19.46
CA CYS A 53 -7.12 16.09 18.03
C CYS A 53 -6.69 14.71 17.52
N THR A 54 -7.32 14.25 16.44
CA THR A 54 -7.10 12.93 15.85
C THR A 54 -6.46 13.08 14.48
N VAL A 55 -5.34 12.39 14.26
CA VAL A 55 -4.66 12.30 12.97
C VAL A 55 -4.87 10.88 12.43
N THR A 56 -5.52 10.77 11.27
CA THR A 56 -5.66 9.48 10.57
C THR A 56 -4.42 9.23 9.74
N VAL A 57 -3.74 8.12 10.00
CA VAL A 57 -2.49 7.74 9.34
C VAL A 57 -2.72 6.50 8.47
N ASN A 58 -2.22 6.54 7.23
CA ASN A 58 -2.18 5.37 6.36
C ASN A 58 -0.74 4.86 6.27
N TYR A 59 -0.50 3.63 6.75
CA TYR A 59 0.75 2.91 6.58
C TYR A 59 0.63 1.88 5.46
N ARG A 60 1.51 1.99 4.47
CA ARG A 60 1.72 1.01 3.39
C ARG A 60 3.08 0.37 3.63
N PHE A 61 3.08 -0.89 4.04
CA PHE A 61 4.27 -1.67 4.31
C PHE A 61 4.54 -2.68 3.18
N ALA A 62 5.81 -3.06 3.04
CA ALA A 62 6.22 -4.02 2.04
C ALA A 62 5.89 -5.47 2.46
N PRO A 63 5.85 -6.43 1.52
CA PRO A 63 5.50 -7.82 1.82
C PRO A 63 6.62 -8.62 2.53
N ASP A 64 7.59 -7.93 3.14
CA ASP A 64 8.57 -8.47 4.09
C ASP A 64 8.06 -8.48 5.53
N LYS A 65 6.96 -7.77 5.83
CA LYS A 65 6.36 -7.65 7.16
C LYS A 65 4.99 -8.32 7.24
N THR A 66 4.68 -8.84 8.40
CA THR A 66 3.34 -9.20 8.84
C THR A 66 2.54 -7.97 9.25
N VAL A 67 1.22 -8.12 9.37
CA VAL A 67 0.34 -7.07 9.90
C VAL A 67 0.73 -6.68 11.32
N ILE A 68 1.14 -7.65 12.14
CA ILE A 68 1.54 -7.43 13.54
C ILE A 68 2.80 -6.54 13.59
N GLU A 69 3.84 -6.91 12.86
CA GLU A 69 5.09 -6.12 12.78
C GLU A 69 4.82 -4.71 12.23
N ALA A 70 3.92 -4.58 11.27
CA ALA A 70 3.54 -3.27 10.74
C ALA A 70 2.81 -2.40 11.77
N ILE A 71 1.93 -2.98 12.60
CA ILE A 71 1.24 -2.27 13.69
C ILE A 71 2.22 -1.89 14.80
N GLU A 72 3.13 -2.78 15.16
CA GLU A 72 4.20 -2.51 16.14
C GLU A 72 5.07 -1.35 15.68
N HIS A 73 5.52 -1.35 14.42
CA HIS A 73 6.27 -0.25 13.84
C HIS A 73 5.51 1.09 13.91
N VAL A 74 4.21 1.11 13.61
CA VAL A 74 3.39 2.33 13.74
C VAL A 74 3.32 2.79 15.19
N ARG A 75 3.17 1.87 16.16
CA ARG A 75 3.16 2.20 17.58
C ARG A 75 4.49 2.77 18.06
N GLU A 76 5.60 2.25 17.56
CA GLU A 76 6.95 2.78 17.85
C GLU A 76 7.12 4.19 17.28
N VAL A 77 6.73 4.42 16.02
CA VAL A 77 6.81 5.75 15.40
C VAL A 77 5.98 6.79 16.17
N PHE A 78 4.85 6.39 16.73
CA PHE A 78 3.95 7.26 17.51
C PHE A 78 4.01 6.98 19.02
N ASP A 79 5.15 6.53 19.54
CA ASP A 79 5.34 6.34 20.99
C ASP A 79 4.97 7.62 21.76
N GLY A 80 4.26 7.45 22.86
CA GLY A 80 3.66 8.53 23.66
C GLY A 80 2.26 8.98 23.21
N TYR A 81 1.71 8.45 22.12
CA TYR A 81 0.33 8.71 21.67
C TYR A 81 -0.55 7.46 21.71
N GLU A 82 -1.85 7.65 21.87
CA GLU A 82 -2.82 6.56 21.67
C GLU A 82 -2.89 6.21 20.17
N VAL A 83 -2.57 4.96 19.84
CA VAL A 83 -2.68 4.43 18.47
C VAL A 83 -3.81 3.42 18.40
N LYS A 84 -4.87 3.79 17.68
CA LYS A 84 -6.02 2.91 17.39
C LYS A 84 -5.95 2.41 15.95
N VAL A 85 -5.87 1.09 15.77
CA VAL A 85 -6.01 0.45 14.46
C VAL A 85 -7.49 0.45 14.06
N VAL A 86 -7.80 1.01 12.90
CA VAL A 86 -9.18 1.13 12.38
C VAL A 86 -9.44 0.24 11.17
N ASP A 87 -8.39 -0.16 10.46
CA ASP A 87 -8.41 -1.07 9.32
C ASP A 87 -7.01 -1.69 9.17
N GLU A 88 -6.97 -2.94 8.73
CA GLU A 88 -5.73 -3.67 8.48
C GLU A 88 -5.90 -4.64 7.32
N ALA A 89 -4.86 -4.77 6.51
CA ALA A 89 -4.86 -5.72 5.40
C ALA A 89 -3.45 -6.31 5.25
N PRO A 90 -3.34 -7.65 5.10
CA PRO A 90 -2.04 -8.29 4.92
C PRO A 90 -1.44 -7.90 3.56
N ALA A 91 -0.11 -7.87 3.51
CA ALA A 91 0.63 -7.75 2.27
C ALA A 91 0.66 -9.08 1.50
N ALA A 92 0.98 -9.01 0.21
CA ALA A 92 1.11 -10.18 -0.65
C ALA A 92 2.51 -10.23 -1.25
N ARG A 93 3.25 -11.31 -0.98
CA ARG A 93 4.49 -11.60 -1.71
C ARG A 93 4.16 -11.95 -3.16
N PRO A 94 4.99 -11.55 -4.14
CA PRO A 94 4.70 -11.76 -5.55
C PRO A 94 4.80 -13.24 -5.97
N GLY A 95 5.56 -14.06 -5.24
CA GLY A 95 5.64 -15.51 -5.50
C GLY A 95 6.32 -15.85 -6.83
N LEU A 96 7.27 -15.02 -7.27
CA LEU A 96 8.00 -15.18 -8.53
C LEU A 96 8.92 -16.42 -8.55
N ASP A 97 9.15 -17.03 -7.40
CA ASP A 97 9.84 -18.32 -7.24
C ASP A 97 8.98 -19.51 -7.68
N ARG A 98 7.66 -19.34 -7.81
CA ARG A 98 6.72 -20.42 -8.13
C ARG A 98 6.70 -20.75 -9.62
N PRO A 99 6.66 -22.04 -10.02
CA PRO A 99 6.66 -22.43 -11.44
C PRO A 99 5.60 -21.72 -12.28
N ALA A 100 4.34 -21.71 -11.82
CA ALA A 100 3.24 -21.06 -12.53
C ALA A 100 3.45 -19.54 -12.74
N ALA A 101 4.07 -18.86 -11.77
CA ALA A 101 4.39 -17.44 -11.88
C ALA A 101 5.53 -17.21 -12.89
N ARG A 102 6.55 -18.07 -12.89
CA ARG A 102 7.67 -18.01 -13.84
C ARG A 102 7.20 -18.25 -15.28
N ASP A 103 6.35 -19.26 -15.48
CA ASP A 103 5.77 -19.57 -16.78
C ASP A 103 4.90 -18.40 -17.29
N PHE A 104 4.13 -17.79 -16.39
CA PHE A 104 3.32 -16.61 -16.71
C PHE A 104 4.19 -15.42 -17.12
N VAL A 105 5.24 -15.10 -16.35
CA VAL A 105 6.16 -14.00 -16.66
C VAL A 105 6.84 -14.23 -18.02
N ALA A 106 7.26 -15.47 -18.31
CA ALA A 106 7.83 -15.82 -19.61
C ALA A 106 6.84 -15.61 -20.77
N ALA A 107 5.58 -16.04 -20.61
CA ALA A 107 4.55 -15.90 -21.65
C ALA A 107 4.09 -14.45 -21.89
N VAL A 108 4.02 -13.66 -20.81
CA VAL A 108 3.72 -12.22 -20.88
C VAL A 108 4.87 -11.46 -21.53
N GLY A 109 6.12 -11.87 -21.29
CA GLY A 109 7.31 -11.25 -21.86
C GLY A 109 7.58 -9.84 -21.32
N SER A 110 7.04 -9.50 -20.15
CA SER A 110 7.25 -8.22 -19.47
C SER A 110 8.01 -8.41 -18.16
N THR A 111 8.76 -7.40 -17.75
CA THR A 111 9.47 -7.40 -16.46
C THR A 111 8.47 -7.13 -15.33
N PRO A 112 8.36 -8.03 -14.32
CA PRO A 112 7.53 -7.79 -13.15
C PRO A 112 7.93 -6.49 -12.43
N ARG A 113 6.94 -5.81 -11.85
CA ARG A 113 7.14 -4.60 -11.05
C ARG A 113 6.42 -4.74 -9.71
N PRO A 114 6.91 -4.09 -8.64
CA PRO A 114 6.22 -4.07 -7.36
C PRO A 114 4.84 -3.43 -7.51
N LYS A 115 3.84 -4.00 -6.82
CA LYS A 115 2.52 -3.38 -6.66
C LYS A 115 2.51 -2.60 -5.35
N PHE A 116 2.43 -1.27 -5.44
CA PHE A 116 2.39 -0.39 -4.25
C PHE A 116 0.98 -0.23 -3.65
N GLY A 117 -0.06 -0.46 -4.46
CA GLY A 117 -1.44 -0.49 -3.99
C GLY A 117 -1.79 -1.85 -3.38
N TRP A 118 -2.87 -1.89 -2.61
CA TRP A 118 -3.43 -3.16 -2.13
C TRP A 118 -4.46 -3.70 -3.15
N THR A 119 -4.46 -5.01 -3.38
CA THR A 119 -5.47 -5.72 -4.17
C THR A 119 -5.79 -7.07 -3.53
N ASP A 120 -6.86 -7.71 -3.99
CA ASP A 120 -7.28 -9.03 -3.50
C ASP A 120 -6.25 -10.15 -3.72
N VAL A 121 -5.14 -9.89 -4.42
CA VAL A 121 -3.96 -10.79 -4.47
C VAL A 121 -3.51 -11.20 -3.06
N ALA A 122 -3.62 -10.32 -2.07
CA ALA A 122 -3.30 -10.65 -0.68
C ALA A 122 -4.20 -11.75 -0.09
N ARG A 123 -5.46 -11.86 -0.55
CA ARG A 123 -6.38 -12.90 -0.11
C ARG A 123 -5.98 -14.28 -0.65
N PHE A 124 -5.50 -14.34 -1.90
CA PHE A 124 -4.94 -15.58 -2.46
C PHE A 124 -3.66 -16.00 -1.74
N ALA A 125 -2.78 -15.04 -1.43
CA ALA A 125 -1.55 -15.30 -0.70
C ALA A 125 -1.84 -15.88 0.70
N ALA A 126 -2.87 -15.37 1.40
CA ALA A 126 -3.31 -15.92 2.69
C ALA A 126 -3.80 -17.37 2.61
N LEU A 127 -4.23 -17.83 1.42
CA LEU A 127 -4.61 -19.23 1.15
C LEU A 127 -3.45 -20.07 0.62
N GLY A 128 -2.23 -19.52 0.57
CA GLY A 128 -1.05 -20.19 -0.01
C GLY A 128 -1.07 -20.30 -1.53
N VAL A 129 -1.99 -19.59 -2.20
CA VAL A 129 -2.15 -19.59 -3.66
C VAL A 129 -1.31 -18.45 -4.25
N PRO A 130 -0.32 -18.73 -5.12
CA PRO A 130 0.44 -17.69 -5.80
C PRO A 130 -0.49 -16.84 -6.68
N ALA A 131 -0.37 -15.52 -6.59
CA ALA A 131 -1.21 -14.60 -7.34
C ALA A 131 -0.41 -13.35 -7.77
N LEU A 132 -0.72 -12.86 -8.96
CA LEU A 132 -0.08 -11.70 -9.57
C LEU A 132 -1.15 -10.71 -10.02
N ASN A 133 -0.81 -9.42 -10.01
CA ASN A 133 -1.61 -8.41 -10.66
C ASN A 133 -1.19 -8.31 -12.12
N PHE A 134 -2.12 -8.55 -13.05
CA PHE A 134 -1.88 -8.41 -14.48
C PHE A 134 -3.09 -7.76 -15.14
N GLY A 135 -2.85 -6.71 -15.90
CA GLY A 135 -3.90 -5.99 -16.60
C GLY A 135 -3.38 -4.77 -17.37
N PRO A 136 -4.22 -4.18 -18.21
CA PRO A 136 -3.89 -3.01 -19.01
C PRO A 136 -4.01 -1.71 -18.19
N GLY A 137 -3.49 -0.63 -18.74
CA GLY A 137 -3.59 0.71 -18.17
C GLY A 137 -2.39 1.11 -17.32
N ASP A 138 -2.29 2.41 -17.06
CA ASP A 138 -1.34 2.94 -16.09
C ASP A 138 -2.01 2.99 -14.70
N PRO A 139 -1.50 2.23 -13.71
CA PRO A 139 -2.04 2.27 -12.35
C PRO A 139 -2.02 3.65 -11.71
N SER A 140 -1.19 4.60 -12.18
CA SER A 140 -1.18 5.97 -11.63
C SER A 140 -2.40 6.79 -12.02
N LEU A 141 -3.19 6.34 -13.01
CA LEU A 141 -4.41 7.00 -13.45
C LEU A 141 -5.67 6.43 -12.79
N ALA A 142 -5.56 5.38 -11.98
CA ALA A 142 -6.70 4.82 -11.27
C ALA A 142 -7.33 5.86 -10.34
N HIS A 143 -8.66 6.00 -10.40
CA HIS A 143 -9.45 6.98 -9.64
C HIS A 143 -9.13 8.46 -9.96
N ALA A 144 -8.38 8.73 -11.03
CA ALA A 144 -8.14 10.09 -11.49
C ALA A 144 -9.30 10.57 -12.37
N ALA A 145 -9.54 11.88 -12.42
CA ALA A 145 -10.57 12.47 -13.28
C ALA A 145 -10.36 12.15 -14.78
N ASN A 146 -9.11 11.91 -15.18
CA ASN A 146 -8.69 11.54 -16.53
C ASN A 146 -8.28 10.07 -16.63
N GLU A 147 -8.93 9.17 -15.87
CA GLU A 147 -8.71 7.73 -15.97
C GLU A 147 -8.93 7.26 -17.42
N GLN A 148 -7.89 6.64 -18.00
CA GLN A 148 -7.90 6.19 -19.39
C GLN A 148 -6.99 4.98 -19.59
N VAL A 149 -7.34 4.15 -20.57
CA VAL A 149 -6.58 2.96 -20.97
C VAL A 149 -6.42 2.92 -22.50
N PRO A 150 -5.20 2.75 -23.03
CA PRO A 150 -5.02 2.55 -24.47
C PRO A 150 -5.66 1.23 -24.92
N ILE A 151 -6.53 1.29 -25.95
CA ILE A 151 -7.24 0.11 -26.48
C ILE A 151 -6.27 -1.01 -26.91
N ALA A 152 -5.10 -0.64 -27.42
CA ALA A 152 -4.06 -1.61 -27.79
C ALA A 152 -3.60 -2.48 -26.60
N GLN A 153 -3.57 -1.93 -25.38
CA GLN A 153 -3.19 -2.70 -24.20
C GLN A 153 -4.23 -3.75 -23.82
N LEU A 154 -5.53 -3.50 -24.05
CA LEU A 154 -6.58 -4.50 -23.84
C LEU A 154 -6.32 -5.74 -24.71
N ARG A 155 -6.03 -5.53 -26.01
CA ARG A 155 -5.72 -6.60 -26.96
C ARG A 155 -4.42 -7.32 -26.62
N SER A 156 -3.39 -6.57 -26.20
CA SER A 156 -2.12 -7.15 -25.77
C SER A 156 -2.29 -8.07 -24.55
N CYS A 157 -3.02 -7.61 -23.53
CA CYS A 157 -3.27 -8.40 -22.33
C CYS A 157 -4.03 -9.69 -22.65
N LEU A 158 -5.05 -9.63 -23.52
CA LEU A 158 -5.77 -10.81 -23.98
C LEU A 158 -4.82 -11.80 -24.67
N ALA A 159 -4.06 -11.34 -25.66
CA ALA A 159 -3.14 -12.20 -26.41
C ALA A 159 -2.06 -12.84 -25.50
N GLN A 160 -1.57 -12.10 -24.49
CA GLN A 160 -0.62 -12.62 -23.49
C GLN A 160 -1.24 -13.73 -22.62
N LEU A 161 -2.49 -13.55 -22.18
CA LEU A 161 -3.20 -14.57 -21.41
C LEU A 161 -3.51 -15.80 -22.26
N GLU A 162 -3.94 -15.62 -23.51
CA GLU A 162 -4.21 -16.73 -24.44
C GLU A 162 -2.95 -17.56 -24.70
N ARG A 163 -1.81 -16.91 -25.00
CA ARG A 163 -0.53 -17.61 -25.16
C ARG A 163 -0.17 -18.44 -23.93
N TRP A 164 -0.25 -17.85 -22.74
CA TRP A 164 0.06 -18.57 -21.51
C TRP A 164 -0.85 -19.78 -21.26
N LEU A 165 -2.16 -19.62 -21.46
CA LEU A 165 -3.14 -20.68 -21.20
C LEU A 165 -3.15 -21.79 -22.26
N THR A 166 -2.70 -21.50 -23.47
CA THR A 166 -2.72 -22.45 -24.60
C THR A 166 -1.35 -23.00 -24.98
N GLY A 167 -0.26 -22.45 -24.45
CA GLY A 167 1.11 -22.85 -24.77
C GLY A 167 1.58 -22.42 -26.17
N GLN A 168 0.97 -21.36 -26.72
CA GLN A 168 1.33 -20.76 -28.02
C GLN A 168 2.44 -19.72 -27.92
#